data_AF-A0A8D2QF37-F1
#
_entry.id   AF-A0A8D2QF37-F1
#
_cell.length_a   1.000
_cell.length_b   1.000
_cell.length_c   1.000
_cell.angle_alpha   90.00
_cell.angle_beta   90.00
_cell.angle_gamma   90.00
#
_symmetry.space_group_name_H-M   'P 1'
#
loop_
_entity.id
_entity.type
_entity.pdbx_description
1 polymer ?
#
loop_
_entity_poly.entity_id
_entity_poly.type
_entity_poly.pdbx_seq_one_letter_code
_entity_poly.pdbx_strand_id
1 'polypeptide(L)'
;MGHFLFDPGSGFVLCSLPQEKGCRWEIPTQQSTPPSALQVGKCQQEHLKSILPEVLESGTASEDAQPSSVCPDPSAQPRAGTSPALSTRSVPTQTPGSPLGSCDSCSSAQASLHEVGRAITSICQSQNIPSALSKFQEVLEDSTGRRNLSAADMSYWASEQSKDLSRINKHLQGLLQQLNPVRAELEKMGKQKDKLQKQVEDFSRKLQAEKSIQAEQQKAAEQSLKAKEKEHSKAVARLEEEKDELRREATLLEEQLSALKEELAAKEVAVQELEFSKTALLEEVSTTMVARSQVLELEEKVQVLTGQRDSLEQELGASRVQLEQELSASRVQLEKEKVHVESLLRHEEVRPAPEPGRAVGVLPTREGPSRLCHQPGLRRARFLLPPFPWDRKTSCPHRRDCRPGDTQGR
;
A
#
# COMPACT_ATOMS: atom_id res chain seq x y z
N MET A 1 33.83 1.17 27.35
CA MET A 1 32.86 1.31 26.24
C MET A 1 31.71 0.36 26.54
N GLY A 2 30.47 0.86 26.58
CA GLY A 2 29.34 0.11 27.16
C GLY A 2 28.68 -0.86 26.19
N HIS A 3 28.26 -2.02 26.70
CA HIS A 3 27.24 -2.84 26.05
C HIS A 3 25.89 -2.13 26.11
N PHE A 4 25.09 -2.26 25.06
CA PHE A 4 23.65 -2.16 25.15
C PHE A 4 23.04 -3.49 24.70
N LEU A 5 22.31 -4.15 25.60
CA LEU A 5 21.34 -5.17 25.20
C LEU A 5 20.13 -4.45 24.59
N PHE A 6 19.48 -5.10 23.63
CA PHE A 6 18.18 -4.65 23.11
C PHE A 6 17.13 -5.70 23.45
N ASP A 7 16.02 -5.26 24.03
CA ASP A 7 14.99 -6.12 24.62
C ASP A 7 13.79 -6.28 23.65
N PRO A 8 13.51 -7.49 23.12
CA PRO A 8 12.40 -7.72 22.18
C PRO A 8 11.07 -7.92 22.92
N GLY A 9 10.64 -6.91 23.68
CA GLY A 9 9.65 -7.03 24.75
C GLY A 9 8.32 -6.26 24.60
N SER A 10 7.72 -6.14 23.40
CA SER A 10 6.31 -5.71 23.29
C SER A 10 5.62 -6.22 22.02
N GLY A 11 4.37 -6.65 22.15
CA GLY A 11 3.61 -7.28 21.07
C GLY A 11 2.77 -6.28 20.25
N PHE A 12 2.91 -6.32 18.92
CA PHE A 12 1.98 -5.63 18.02
C PHE A 12 0.65 -6.38 17.93
N VAL A 13 -0.45 -5.67 18.24
CA VAL A 13 -1.80 -6.18 18.04
C VAL A 13 -2.14 -6.17 16.54
N LEU A 14 -2.51 -7.33 16.00
CA LEU A 14 -2.97 -7.48 14.63
C LEU A 14 -4.39 -6.91 14.47
N CYS A 15 -4.52 -5.81 13.73
CA CYS A 15 -5.82 -5.41 13.18
C CYS A 15 -6.17 -6.28 11.97
N SER A 16 -7.25 -7.06 12.08
CA SER A 16 -7.74 -7.93 11.01
C SER A 16 -8.24 -7.14 9.81
N LEU A 17 -7.66 -7.38 8.63
CA LEU A 17 -8.23 -7.00 7.34
C LEU A 17 -9.02 -8.18 6.72
N PRO A 18 -10.09 -7.91 5.95
CA PRO A 18 -10.99 -8.95 5.47
C PRO A 18 -10.40 -9.83 4.35
N GLN A 19 -10.96 -11.03 4.25
CA GLN A 19 -10.51 -12.13 3.39
C GLN A 19 -10.88 -11.92 1.90
N GLU A 20 -9.96 -11.40 1.10
CA GLU A 20 -10.01 -11.46 -0.37
C GLU A 20 -9.41 -12.77 -0.92
N LYS A 21 -9.84 -13.19 -2.12
CA LYS A 21 -9.63 -14.56 -2.62
C LYS A 21 -8.26 -14.75 -3.27
N GLY A 22 -7.53 -15.77 -2.83
CA GLY A 22 -6.17 -16.06 -3.30
C GLY A 22 -6.09 -16.57 -4.73
N CYS A 23 -5.62 -15.73 -5.66
CA CYS A 23 -5.13 -16.16 -6.96
C CYS A 23 -3.70 -16.71 -6.83
N ARG A 24 -3.59 -18.05 -6.71
CA ARG A 24 -2.31 -18.78 -6.69
C ARG A 24 -1.62 -18.68 -8.05
N TRP A 25 -0.57 -17.88 -8.15
CA TRP A 25 0.37 -17.91 -9.27
C TRP A 25 1.53 -18.85 -8.94
N GLU A 26 1.52 -20.06 -9.51
CA GLU A 26 2.69 -20.94 -9.50
C GLU A 26 3.51 -20.75 -10.77
N ILE A 27 4.84 -20.83 -10.62
CA ILE A 27 5.82 -20.59 -11.69
C ILE A 27 6.21 -21.95 -12.30
N PRO A 28 5.91 -22.23 -13.59
CA PRO A 28 6.30 -23.49 -14.21
C PRO A 28 7.82 -23.52 -14.45
N THR A 29 8.52 -24.42 -13.76
CA THR A 29 9.92 -24.73 -14.07
C THR A 29 10.00 -25.60 -15.32
N GLN A 30 10.93 -25.30 -16.23
CA GLN A 30 11.02 -25.98 -17.53
C GLN A 30 11.72 -27.35 -17.45
N GLN A 31 11.17 -28.34 -18.16
CA GLN A 31 11.90 -29.53 -18.62
C GLN A 31 11.30 -30.08 -19.93
N SER A 32 12.14 -30.43 -20.89
CA SER A 32 11.79 -31.21 -22.09
C SER A 32 11.97 -32.71 -21.77
N THR A 33 11.24 -33.68 -22.34
CA THR A 33 11.22 -34.10 -23.77
C THR A 33 10.10 -35.17 -23.95
N PRO A 34 9.46 -35.34 -25.14
CA PRO A 34 8.30 -36.24 -25.36
C PRO A 34 8.73 -37.63 -25.92
N PRO A 35 7.89 -38.51 -26.56
CA PRO A 35 6.43 -38.51 -26.77
C PRO A 35 5.69 -39.86 -26.53
N SER A 36 4.34 -39.90 -26.62
CA SER A 36 3.58 -40.97 -27.35
C SER A 36 2.06 -40.78 -27.47
N ALA A 37 1.57 -40.89 -28.72
CA ALA A 37 0.35 -41.54 -29.23
C ALA A 37 -1.04 -41.53 -28.51
N LEU A 38 -2.05 -41.04 -29.24
CA LEU A 38 -3.46 -41.52 -29.39
C LEU A 38 -4.31 -41.80 -28.11
N GLN A 39 -5.51 -41.21 -27.97
CA GLN A 39 -6.68 -41.60 -28.78
C GLN A 39 -7.83 -40.57 -28.88
N VAL A 40 -8.51 -40.61 -30.04
CA VAL A 40 -9.97 -40.58 -30.29
C VAL A 40 -10.88 -39.72 -29.39
N GLY A 41 -11.50 -38.70 -30.02
CA GLY A 41 -12.76 -38.08 -29.58
C GLY A 41 -13.57 -37.56 -30.77
N LYS A 42 -14.76 -38.13 -31.02
CA LYS A 42 -15.71 -37.65 -32.06
C LYS A 42 -16.76 -36.74 -31.45
N CYS A 43 -17.14 -35.65 -32.12
CA CYS A 43 -18.52 -35.16 -32.06
C CYS A 43 -18.95 -34.38 -33.30
N GLN A 44 -20.11 -34.79 -33.82
CA GLN A 44 -21.17 -34.00 -34.47
C GLN A 44 -20.83 -33.14 -35.70
N GLN A 45 -21.21 -33.71 -36.85
CA GLN A 45 -21.63 -33.07 -38.09
C GLN A 45 -22.96 -32.35 -37.90
N GLU A 46 -23.12 -31.11 -38.40
CA GLU A 46 -24.41 -30.71 -38.98
C GLU A 46 -24.31 -29.58 -40.03
N HIS A 47 -24.98 -29.84 -41.17
CA HIS A 47 -25.65 -28.91 -42.09
C HIS A 47 -25.13 -27.47 -42.31
N LEU A 48 -24.73 -27.15 -43.57
CA LEU A 48 -25.44 -26.12 -44.37
C LEU A 48 -25.12 -26.17 -45.89
N LYS A 49 -26.17 -26.45 -46.66
CA LYS A 49 -26.49 -26.06 -48.06
C LYS A 49 -25.37 -25.65 -49.04
N SER A 50 -25.27 -26.43 -50.11
CA SER A 50 -24.77 -25.99 -51.43
C SER A 50 -25.66 -24.89 -52.03
N ILE A 51 -25.05 -23.86 -52.64
CA ILE A 51 -25.67 -23.01 -53.68
C ILE A 51 -24.62 -22.75 -54.77
N LEU A 52 -24.98 -22.95 -56.03
CA LEU A 52 -24.19 -22.61 -57.21
C LEU A 52 -25.15 -22.15 -58.31
N PRO A 53 -25.01 -20.92 -58.87
CA PRO A 53 -25.81 -20.46 -60.00
C PRO A 53 -25.15 -20.70 -61.37
N GLU A 54 -25.99 -20.60 -62.40
CA GLU A 54 -25.71 -20.86 -63.82
C GLU A 54 -25.11 -19.67 -64.60
N VAL A 55 -24.12 -19.97 -65.47
CA VAL A 55 -24.13 -19.79 -66.96
C VAL A 55 -24.39 -18.38 -67.60
N LEU A 56 -23.74 -18.16 -68.78
CA LEU A 56 -23.85 -17.03 -69.75
C LEU A 56 -23.30 -15.63 -69.30
N GLU A 57 -22.78 -14.75 -70.17
CA GLU A 57 -21.98 -14.93 -71.40
C GLU A 57 -21.34 -13.59 -71.91
N SER A 58 -20.46 -13.70 -72.91
CA SER A 58 -20.19 -12.76 -74.04
C SER A 58 -19.50 -11.38 -73.86
N GLY A 59 -18.49 -11.17 -74.72
CA GLY A 59 -17.99 -9.85 -75.22
C GLY A 59 -16.68 -9.32 -74.62
N THR A 60 -15.77 -8.65 -75.36
CA THR A 60 -15.59 -8.44 -76.84
C THR A 60 -14.18 -7.87 -77.14
N ALA A 61 -13.50 -8.38 -78.18
CA ALA A 61 -12.45 -7.72 -79.01
C ALA A 61 -11.13 -7.22 -78.32
N SER A 62 -10.02 -6.92 -78.99
CA SER A 62 -9.64 -6.99 -80.42
C SER A 62 -8.11 -7.09 -80.61
N GLU A 63 -7.66 -7.48 -81.82
CA GLU A 63 -6.41 -7.07 -82.55
C GLU A 63 -5.00 -7.17 -81.86
N ASP A 64 -3.88 -7.48 -82.54
CA ASP A 64 -3.61 -7.73 -83.97
C ASP A 64 -2.28 -8.53 -84.21
N ALA A 65 -1.87 -8.65 -85.49
CA ALA A 65 -0.52 -8.85 -86.05
C ALA A 65 -0.01 -10.28 -86.35
N GLN A 66 -0.26 -10.73 -87.58
CA GLN A 66 0.73 -11.52 -88.37
C GLN A 66 1.69 -10.58 -89.13
N PRO A 67 2.79 -11.11 -89.71
CA PRO A 67 2.76 -11.36 -91.17
C PRO A 67 3.41 -12.70 -91.62
N SER A 68 2.83 -13.31 -92.68
CA SER A 68 3.44 -13.64 -94.01
C SER A 68 4.80 -14.42 -94.11
N SER A 69 5.12 -15.18 -95.19
CA SER A 69 4.50 -15.27 -96.52
C SER A 69 4.87 -16.54 -97.35
N VAL A 70 4.03 -16.83 -98.37
CA VAL A 70 4.33 -17.40 -99.72
C VAL A 70 4.79 -18.87 -99.92
N CYS A 71 4.30 -19.45 -101.04
CA CYS A 71 4.49 -20.82 -101.57
C CYS A 71 5.52 -20.85 -102.75
N PRO A 72 5.84 -21.97 -103.46
CA PRO A 72 4.89 -22.70 -104.32
C PRO A 72 5.08 -24.24 -104.47
N ASP A 73 4.15 -24.86 -105.19
CA ASP A 73 4.24 -26.20 -105.79
C ASP A 73 5.01 -26.17 -107.14
N PRO A 74 5.57 -27.30 -107.61
CA PRO A 74 5.20 -27.73 -108.97
C PRO A 74 5.06 -29.24 -109.19
N SER A 75 3.81 -29.68 -109.34
CA SER A 75 3.26 -30.51 -110.43
C SER A 75 4.21 -31.37 -111.29
N ALA A 76 4.04 -32.69 -111.23
CA ALA A 76 3.96 -33.56 -112.41
C ALA A 76 3.31 -34.92 -112.09
N GLN A 77 2.30 -35.33 -112.86
CA GLN A 77 1.91 -36.75 -112.98
C GLN A 77 2.78 -37.45 -114.04
N PRO A 78 2.78 -38.80 -114.08
CA PRO A 78 2.02 -39.38 -115.19
C PRO A 78 1.04 -40.49 -114.76
N ARG A 79 0.09 -40.77 -115.66
CA ARG A 79 -1.07 -41.65 -115.45
C ARG A 79 -0.95 -42.88 -116.36
N ALA A 80 -0.90 -44.07 -115.77
CA ALA A 80 -1.05 -45.35 -116.48
C ALA A 80 -1.68 -46.40 -115.53
N GLY A 81 -2.41 -47.40 -116.01
CA GLY A 81 -2.73 -47.70 -117.40
C GLY A 81 -2.79 -49.21 -117.67
N THR A 82 -3.43 -49.97 -116.79
CA THR A 82 -3.33 -51.44 -116.79
C THR A 82 -4.20 -52.05 -117.88
N SER A 83 -3.58 -52.51 -118.96
CA SER A 83 -4.15 -53.39 -119.97
C SER A 83 -3.14 -54.52 -120.25
N PRO A 84 -3.58 -55.74 -120.59
CA PRO A 84 -2.72 -56.91 -120.57
C PRO A 84 -1.73 -56.93 -121.74
N ALA A 85 -0.51 -56.44 -121.50
CA ALA A 85 0.61 -56.56 -122.43
C ALA A 85 1.14 -58.01 -122.48
N LEU A 86 1.66 -58.42 -123.63
CA LEU A 86 2.01 -59.81 -123.94
C LEU A 86 3.05 -60.41 -123.00
N SER A 87 2.88 -61.70 -122.70
CA SER A 87 3.90 -62.58 -122.11
C SER A 87 5.13 -62.64 -123.01
N THR A 88 6.05 -61.70 -122.79
CA THR A 88 7.30 -61.58 -123.54
C THR A 88 8.39 -62.28 -122.73
N ARG A 89 8.60 -63.55 -123.06
CA ARG A 89 9.54 -64.47 -122.41
C ARG A 89 10.93 -63.85 -122.29
N SER A 90 11.24 -63.29 -121.11
CA SER A 90 12.54 -62.71 -120.81
C SER A 90 13.60 -63.82 -120.78
N VAL A 91 14.34 -63.96 -121.87
CA VAL A 91 15.43 -64.94 -121.98
C VAL A 91 16.54 -64.54 -121.02
N PRO A 92 16.94 -65.39 -120.05
CA PRO A 92 18.06 -65.09 -119.16
C PRO A 92 19.34 -64.97 -119.98
N THR A 93 19.78 -63.74 -120.24
CA THR A 93 20.99 -63.47 -121.03
C THR A 93 22.23 -63.66 -120.17
N GLN A 94 22.47 -64.90 -119.74
CA GLN A 94 23.69 -65.26 -119.01
C GLN A 94 24.88 -65.04 -119.93
N THR A 95 25.62 -63.96 -119.69
CA THR A 95 26.90 -63.69 -120.33
C THR A 95 28.00 -64.34 -119.48
N PRO A 96 28.60 -65.47 -119.88
CA PRO A 96 29.59 -66.16 -119.07
C PRO A 96 30.95 -65.50 -119.31
N GLY A 97 31.39 -64.60 -118.42
CA GLY A 97 32.69 -63.94 -118.60
C GLY A 97 32.95 -62.60 -117.90
N SER A 98 32.02 -62.08 -117.09
CA SER A 98 32.27 -60.87 -116.27
C SER A 98 32.27 -61.21 -114.77
N PRO A 99 33.19 -60.65 -113.96
CA PRO A 99 33.13 -60.82 -112.51
C PRO A 99 31.87 -60.14 -111.96
N LEU A 100 31.16 -60.83 -111.08
CA LEU A 100 29.93 -60.35 -110.43
C LEU A 100 30.24 -59.30 -109.34
N GLY A 101 30.72 -58.14 -109.76
CA GLY A 101 30.82 -56.96 -108.92
C GLY A 101 29.43 -56.45 -108.50
N SER A 102 29.35 -55.85 -107.31
CA SER A 102 28.16 -55.10 -106.90
C SER A 102 27.97 -53.87 -107.78
N CYS A 103 26.74 -53.51 -108.11
CA CYS A 103 26.48 -52.24 -108.78
C CYS A 103 26.74 -51.07 -107.82
N ASP A 104 27.19 -49.91 -108.30
CA ASP A 104 27.52 -48.78 -107.41
C ASP A 104 26.31 -48.31 -106.60
N SER A 105 25.12 -48.26 -107.22
CA SER A 105 23.85 -47.99 -106.53
C SER A 105 23.52 -49.03 -105.45
N CYS A 106 23.90 -50.29 -105.66
CA CYS A 106 23.72 -51.40 -104.73
C CYS A 106 24.64 -51.21 -103.52
N SER A 107 25.92 -50.90 -103.76
CA SER A 107 26.92 -50.62 -102.74
C SER A 107 26.59 -49.37 -101.93
N SER A 108 26.09 -48.30 -102.58
CA SER A 108 25.61 -47.09 -101.91
C SER A 108 24.38 -47.37 -101.04
N ALA A 109 23.41 -48.13 -101.54
CA ALA A 109 22.21 -48.49 -100.77
C ALA A 109 22.56 -49.34 -99.54
N GLN A 110 23.51 -50.27 -99.67
CA GLN A 110 24.02 -51.04 -98.52
C GLN A 110 24.79 -50.16 -97.55
N ALA A 111 25.63 -49.22 -98.01
CA ALA A 111 26.33 -48.28 -97.13
C ALA A 111 25.35 -47.44 -96.27
N SER A 112 24.29 -46.89 -96.88
CA SER A 112 23.22 -46.20 -96.15
C SER A 112 22.43 -47.12 -95.21
N LEU A 113 22.23 -48.39 -95.58
CA LEU A 113 21.59 -49.38 -94.71
C LEU A 113 22.42 -49.68 -93.46
N HIS A 114 23.75 -49.82 -93.60
CA HIS A 114 24.69 -49.93 -92.49
C HIS A 114 24.67 -48.68 -91.59
N GLU A 115 24.61 -47.48 -92.18
CA GLU A 115 24.53 -46.22 -91.43
C GLU A 115 23.24 -46.09 -90.61
N VAL A 116 22.08 -46.29 -91.24
CA VAL A 116 20.77 -46.29 -90.56
C VAL A 116 20.72 -47.38 -89.48
N GLY A 117 21.33 -48.54 -89.72
CA GLY A 117 21.41 -49.61 -88.71
C GLY A 117 22.31 -49.27 -87.52
N ARG A 118 23.43 -48.58 -87.73
CA ARG A 118 24.26 -48.04 -86.62
C ARG A 118 23.49 -47.00 -85.82
N ALA A 119 22.74 -46.11 -86.48
CA ALA A 119 21.90 -45.12 -85.81
C ALA A 119 20.81 -45.78 -84.95
N ILE A 120 20.09 -46.78 -85.48
CA ILE A 120 19.07 -47.54 -84.72
C ILE A 120 19.70 -48.29 -83.54
N THR A 121 20.87 -48.88 -83.73
CA THR A 121 21.62 -49.55 -82.64
C THR A 121 22.04 -48.56 -81.55
N SER A 122 22.53 -47.36 -81.92
CA SER A 122 22.88 -46.30 -80.97
C SER A 122 21.65 -45.76 -80.21
N ILE A 123 20.50 -45.60 -80.89
CA ILE A 123 19.23 -45.24 -80.23
C ILE A 123 18.87 -46.31 -79.20
N CYS A 124 18.84 -47.59 -79.58
CA CYS A 124 18.60 -48.69 -78.66
C CYS A 124 19.55 -48.66 -77.45
N GLN A 125 20.86 -48.55 -77.67
CA GLN A 125 21.87 -48.49 -76.61
C GLN A 125 21.65 -47.30 -75.65
N SER A 126 21.43 -46.09 -76.18
CA SER A 126 21.19 -44.88 -75.36
C SER A 126 19.94 -44.98 -74.47
N GLN A 127 18.91 -45.71 -74.91
CA GLN A 127 17.68 -45.95 -74.16
C GLN A 127 17.73 -47.25 -73.33
N ASN A 128 18.88 -47.93 -73.27
CA ASN A 128 19.07 -49.24 -72.64
C ASN A 128 18.12 -50.34 -73.17
N ILE A 129 17.70 -50.23 -74.43
CA ILE A 129 16.89 -51.22 -75.14
C ILE A 129 17.81 -52.26 -75.79
N PRO A 130 17.56 -53.57 -75.63
CA PRO A 130 18.32 -54.60 -76.35
C PRO A 130 18.14 -54.45 -77.87
N SER A 131 19.23 -54.18 -78.59
CA SER A 131 19.28 -54.22 -80.05
C SER A 131 19.53 -55.65 -80.54
N ALA A 132 18.74 -56.10 -81.51
CA ALA A 132 19.01 -57.30 -82.28
C ALA A 132 19.97 -57.01 -83.43
N LEU A 133 19.85 -55.83 -84.04
CA LEU A 133 20.68 -55.43 -85.17
C LEU A 133 22.16 -55.29 -84.78
N SER A 134 22.44 -54.84 -83.55
CA SER A 134 23.79 -54.81 -82.95
C SER A 134 24.47 -56.18 -82.98
N LYS A 135 23.73 -57.26 -82.67
CA LYS A 135 24.26 -58.63 -82.65
C LYS A 135 24.51 -59.17 -84.06
N PHE A 136 23.69 -58.76 -85.03
CA PHE A 136 23.93 -59.13 -86.42
C PHE A 136 25.11 -58.36 -87.02
N GLN A 137 25.30 -57.08 -86.64
CA GLN A 137 26.47 -56.28 -87.00
C GLN A 137 27.77 -56.90 -86.44
N GLU A 138 27.79 -57.27 -85.17
CA GLU A 138 28.92 -57.97 -84.51
C GLU A 138 29.34 -59.23 -85.30
N VAL A 139 28.40 -60.12 -85.62
CA VAL A 139 28.64 -61.33 -86.42
C VAL A 139 29.06 -61.04 -87.87
N LEU A 140 28.64 -59.91 -88.46
CA LEU A 140 29.03 -59.52 -89.81
C LEU A 140 30.44 -58.93 -89.88
N GLU A 141 30.83 -58.07 -88.93
CA GLU A 141 32.17 -57.48 -88.87
C GLU A 141 33.24 -58.55 -88.58
N ASP A 142 32.94 -59.53 -87.71
CA ASP A 142 33.78 -60.73 -87.50
C ASP A 142 33.96 -61.57 -88.78
N SER A 143 33.02 -61.51 -89.73
CA SER A 143 33.02 -62.35 -90.94
C SER A 143 34.00 -61.90 -92.06
N THR A 144 35.11 -61.28 -91.67
CA THR A 144 36.32 -61.05 -92.48
C THR A 144 36.07 -60.43 -93.87
N GLY A 145 35.75 -59.14 -93.89
CA GLY A 145 35.94 -58.28 -95.08
C GLY A 145 34.85 -58.33 -96.15
N ARG A 146 33.70 -58.98 -95.91
CA ARG A 146 32.57 -59.02 -96.85
C ARG A 146 31.83 -57.67 -96.92
N ARG A 147 32.36 -56.71 -97.68
CA ARG A 147 31.80 -55.35 -97.86
C ARG A 147 30.36 -55.30 -98.43
N ASN A 148 29.89 -56.38 -99.08
CA ASN A 148 28.56 -56.44 -99.69
C ASN A 148 27.69 -57.54 -99.06
N LEU A 149 26.48 -57.17 -98.62
CA LEU A 149 25.47 -58.07 -98.09
C LEU A 149 24.82 -58.90 -99.22
N SER A 150 24.52 -60.17 -98.98
CA SER A 150 23.70 -60.98 -99.89
C SER A 150 22.20 -60.64 -99.75
N ALA A 151 21.37 -61.15 -100.67
CA ALA A 151 19.91 -60.99 -100.60
C ALA A 151 19.31 -61.61 -99.32
N ALA A 152 19.91 -62.68 -98.79
CA ALA A 152 19.52 -63.26 -97.51
C ALA A 152 19.91 -62.35 -96.33
N ASP A 153 21.13 -61.81 -96.34
CA ASP A 153 21.63 -60.92 -95.29
C ASP A 153 20.82 -59.62 -95.23
N MET A 154 20.48 -59.04 -96.38
CA MET A 154 19.59 -57.85 -96.46
C MET A 154 18.18 -58.14 -95.93
N SER A 155 17.63 -59.33 -96.23
CA SER A 155 16.31 -59.74 -95.73
C SER A 155 16.33 -59.96 -94.21
N TYR A 156 17.39 -60.56 -93.68
CA TYR A 156 17.58 -60.75 -92.24
C TYR A 156 17.81 -59.41 -91.52
N TRP A 157 18.67 -58.54 -92.06
CA TRP A 157 18.90 -57.17 -91.58
C TRP A 157 17.60 -56.38 -91.46
N ALA A 158 16.77 -56.39 -92.51
CA ALA A 158 15.46 -55.74 -92.50
C ALA A 158 14.54 -56.29 -91.38
N SER A 159 14.65 -57.59 -91.07
CA SER A 159 13.89 -58.22 -89.98
C SER A 159 14.39 -57.82 -88.58
N GLU A 160 15.71 -57.77 -88.35
CA GLU A 160 16.28 -57.33 -87.07
C GLU A 160 16.13 -55.81 -86.85
N GLN A 161 16.25 -55.02 -87.92
CA GLN A 161 15.93 -53.59 -87.91
C GLN A 161 14.46 -53.34 -87.56
N SER A 162 13.54 -54.12 -88.15
CA SER A 162 12.10 -54.04 -87.83
C SER A 162 11.79 -54.42 -86.38
N LYS A 163 12.48 -55.43 -85.83
CA LYS A 163 12.36 -55.80 -84.41
C LYS A 163 12.84 -54.68 -83.49
N ASP A 164 13.95 -54.02 -83.83
CA ASP A 164 14.49 -52.92 -83.01
C ASP A 164 13.61 -51.66 -83.09
N LEU A 165 13.12 -51.28 -84.27
CA LEU A 165 12.13 -50.21 -84.42
C LEU A 165 10.83 -50.52 -83.66
N SER A 166 10.39 -51.78 -83.64
CA SER A 166 9.24 -52.21 -82.84
C SER A 166 9.48 -52.10 -81.33
N ARG A 167 10.69 -52.44 -80.85
CA ARG A 167 11.10 -52.25 -79.44
C ARG A 167 11.16 -50.77 -79.06
N ILE A 168 11.74 -49.91 -79.90
CA ILE A 168 11.79 -48.46 -79.72
C ILE A 168 10.37 -47.88 -79.62
N ASN A 169 9.47 -48.25 -80.55
CA ASN A 169 8.08 -47.82 -80.52
C ASN A 169 7.35 -48.27 -79.25
N LYS A 170 7.54 -49.52 -78.81
CA LYS A 170 6.96 -50.03 -77.55
C LYS A 170 7.50 -49.28 -76.32
N HIS A 171 8.78 -48.94 -76.30
CA HIS A 171 9.39 -48.16 -75.22
C HIS A 171 8.82 -46.74 -75.17
N LEU A 172 8.73 -46.06 -76.32
CA LEU A 172 8.14 -44.73 -76.46
C LEU A 172 6.66 -44.71 -76.00
N GLN A 173 5.87 -45.73 -76.38
CA GLN A 173 4.49 -45.88 -75.91
C GLN A 173 4.41 -46.06 -74.38
N GLY A 174 5.34 -46.82 -73.78
CA GLY A 174 5.44 -46.96 -72.33
C GLY A 174 5.74 -45.63 -71.61
N LEU A 175 6.68 -44.85 -72.12
CA LEU A 175 7.00 -43.51 -71.58
C LEU A 175 5.80 -42.56 -71.70
N LEU A 176 5.10 -42.56 -72.84
CA LEU A 176 3.90 -41.74 -73.04
C LEU A 176 2.75 -42.15 -72.09
N GLN A 177 2.61 -43.43 -71.78
CA GLN A 177 1.65 -43.92 -70.77
C GLN A 177 2.03 -43.46 -69.35
N GLN A 178 3.32 -43.44 -69.00
CA GLN A 178 3.81 -42.97 -67.70
C GLN A 178 3.71 -41.44 -67.50
N LEU A 179 3.70 -40.65 -68.59
CA LEU A 179 3.62 -39.19 -68.53
C LEU A 179 2.32 -38.70 -67.87
N ASN A 180 1.18 -39.35 -68.15
CA ASN A 180 -0.13 -38.92 -67.64
C ASN A 180 -0.27 -39.05 -66.11
N PRO A 181 0.09 -40.17 -65.46
CA PRO A 181 0.20 -40.25 -64.00
C PRO A 181 1.08 -39.15 -63.39
N VAL A 182 2.29 -38.93 -63.91
CA VAL A 182 3.22 -37.91 -63.38
C VAL A 182 2.64 -36.50 -63.51
N ARG A 183 1.94 -36.20 -64.61
CA ARG A 183 1.22 -34.92 -64.80
C ARG A 183 0.10 -34.74 -63.77
N ALA A 184 -0.68 -35.77 -63.49
CA ALA A 184 -1.76 -35.74 -62.51
C ALA A 184 -1.23 -35.60 -61.06
N GLU A 185 -0.10 -36.24 -60.74
CA GLU A 185 0.58 -36.06 -59.46
C GLU A 185 1.14 -34.64 -59.30
N LEU A 186 1.75 -34.07 -60.35
CA LEU A 186 2.23 -32.68 -60.34
C LEU A 186 1.09 -31.68 -60.12
N GLU A 187 -0.05 -31.87 -60.78
CA GLU A 187 -1.25 -31.04 -60.60
C GLU A 187 -1.82 -31.15 -59.17
N LYS A 188 -1.85 -32.37 -58.61
CA LYS A 188 -2.25 -32.64 -57.22
C LYS A 188 -1.31 -31.96 -56.21
N MET A 189 0.01 -32.03 -56.45
CA MET A 189 1.01 -31.37 -55.61
C MET A 189 0.92 -29.84 -55.71
N GLY A 190 0.63 -29.28 -56.90
CA GLY A 190 0.32 -27.87 -57.08
C GLY A 190 -0.90 -27.43 -56.26
N LYS A 191 -2.02 -28.14 -56.39
CA LYS A 191 -3.25 -27.90 -55.60
C LYS A 191 -3.01 -28.01 -54.08
N GLN A 192 -2.10 -28.88 -53.64
CA GLN A 192 -1.69 -28.97 -52.23
C GLN A 192 -0.81 -27.78 -51.80
N LYS A 193 0.17 -27.37 -52.61
CA LYS A 193 0.99 -26.18 -52.39
C LYS A 193 0.11 -24.93 -52.25
N ASP A 194 -0.82 -24.71 -53.17
CA ASP A 194 -1.69 -23.53 -53.16
C ASP A 194 -2.60 -23.50 -51.93
N LYS A 195 -3.06 -24.67 -51.47
CA LYS A 195 -3.83 -24.80 -50.22
C LYS A 195 -2.97 -24.46 -49.00
N LEU A 196 -1.76 -25.01 -48.92
CA LEU A 196 -0.82 -24.73 -47.82
C LEU A 196 -0.41 -23.25 -47.80
N GLN A 197 -0.15 -22.64 -48.96
CA GLN A 197 0.15 -21.21 -49.07
C GLN A 197 -0.99 -20.35 -48.51
N LYS A 198 -2.24 -20.61 -48.92
CA LYS A 198 -3.42 -19.91 -48.40
C LYS A 198 -3.55 -20.05 -46.88
N GLN A 199 -3.26 -21.24 -46.33
CA GLN A 199 -3.25 -21.46 -44.88
C GLN A 199 -2.13 -20.67 -44.18
N VAL A 200 -0.93 -20.58 -44.75
CA VAL A 200 0.17 -19.76 -44.21
C VAL A 200 -0.19 -18.28 -44.24
N GLU A 201 -0.79 -17.79 -45.32
CA GLU A 201 -1.30 -16.42 -45.43
C GLU A 201 -2.40 -16.12 -44.39
N ASP A 202 -3.36 -17.04 -44.19
CA ASP A 202 -4.40 -16.92 -43.17
C ASP A 202 -3.85 -16.90 -41.74
N PHE A 203 -2.88 -17.76 -41.43
CA PHE A 203 -2.21 -17.75 -40.13
C PHE A 203 -1.37 -16.49 -39.94
N SER A 204 -0.71 -15.98 -40.99
CA SER A 204 0.02 -14.71 -40.93
C SER A 204 -0.92 -13.53 -40.70
N ARG A 205 -2.09 -13.49 -41.36
CA ARG A 205 -3.14 -12.47 -41.12
C ARG A 205 -3.64 -12.51 -39.68
N LYS A 206 -3.97 -13.71 -39.17
CA LYS A 206 -4.44 -13.90 -37.78
C LYS A 206 -3.39 -13.51 -36.74
N LEU A 207 -2.14 -13.94 -36.93
CA LEU A 207 -1.03 -13.60 -36.04
C LEU A 207 -0.75 -12.09 -36.01
N GLN A 208 -0.90 -11.39 -37.14
CA GLN A 208 -0.72 -9.94 -37.18
C GLN A 208 -1.89 -9.19 -36.50
N ALA A 209 -3.13 -9.67 -36.65
CA ALA A 209 -4.27 -9.13 -35.93
C ALA A 209 -4.13 -9.33 -34.40
N GLU A 210 -3.75 -10.53 -33.96
CA GLU A 210 -3.53 -10.86 -32.54
C GLU A 210 -2.43 -9.97 -31.93
N LYS A 211 -1.31 -9.77 -32.63
CA LYS A 211 -0.24 -8.85 -32.20
C LYS A 211 -0.72 -7.40 -32.07
N SER A 212 -1.61 -6.95 -32.95
CA SER A 212 -2.18 -5.60 -32.88
C SER A 212 -3.07 -5.46 -31.63
N ILE A 213 -3.96 -6.43 -31.41
CA ILE A 213 -4.85 -6.48 -30.23
C ILE A 213 -4.03 -6.55 -28.95
N GLN A 214 -2.98 -7.39 -28.90
CA GLN A 214 -2.08 -7.52 -27.75
C GLN A 214 -1.35 -6.20 -27.45
N ALA A 215 -0.86 -5.49 -28.49
CA ALA A 215 -0.18 -4.20 -28.31
C ALA A 215 -1.15 -3.11 -27.81
N GLU A 216 -2.39 -3.08 -28.30
CA GLU A 216 -3.43 -2.16 -27.82
C GLU A 216 -3.83 -2.47 -26.36
N GLN A 217 -4.02 -3.74 -26.01
CA GLN A 217 -4.29 -4.17 -24.63
C GLN A 217 -3.13 -3.82 -23.69
N GLN A 218 -1.89 -4.08 -24.09
CA GLN A 218 -0.70 -3.74 -23.30
C GLN A 218 -0.62 -2.22 -23.06
N LYS A 219 -0.83 -1.42 -24.09
CA LYS A 219 -0.83 0.05 -24.01
C LYS A 219 -1.96 0.57 -23.10
N ALA A 220 -3.16 0.00 -23.20
CA ALA A 220 -4.28 0.36 -22.34
C ALA A 220 -4.04 -0.03 -20.87
N ALA A 221 -3.46 -1.21 -20.61
CA ALA A 221 -3.07 -1.66 -19.28
C ALA A 221 -1.98 -0.77 -18.67
N GLU A 222 -0.96 -0.40 -19.45
CA GLU A 222 0.12 0.51 -19.03
C GLU A 222 -0.41 1.91 -18.70
N GLN A 223 -1.32 2.45 -19.52
CA GLN A 223 -1.99 3.73 -19.26
C GLN A 223 -2.87 3.67 -18.00
N SER A 224 -3.61 2.58 -17.79
CA SER A 224 -4.42 2.36 -16.59
C SER A 224 -3.57 2.25 -15.33
N LEU A 225 -2.44 1.54 -15.39
CA LEU A 225 -1.48 1.42 -14.30
C LEU A 225 -0.88 2.79 -13.95
N LYS A 226 -0.39 3.55 -14.93
CA LYS A 226 0.16 4.91 -14.73
C LYS A 226 -0.87 5.89 -14.18
N ALA A 227 -2.14 5.75 -14.54
CA ALA A 227 -3.23 6.54 -13.96
C ALA A 227 -3.44 6.21 -12.48
N LYS A 228 -3.52 4.92 -12.12
CA LYS A 228 -3.67 4.45 -10.74
C LYS A 228 -2.46 4.77 -9.86
N GLU A 229 -1.25 4.67 -10.39
CA GLU A 229 -0.01 5.05 -9.70
C GLU A 229 -0.01 6.54 -9.35
N LYS A 230 -0.45 7.40 -10.28
CA LYS A 230 -0.59 8.85 -10.07
C LYS A 230 -1.75 9.22 -9.13
N GLU A 231 -2.78 8.39 -9.03
CA GLU A 231 -3.86 8.54 -8.05
C GLU A 231 -3.41 8.11 -6.65
N HIS A 232 -2.74 6.96 -6.56
CA HIS A 232 -2.16 6.43 -5.33
C HIS A 232 -1.11 7.37 -4.73
N SER A 233 -0.18 7.89 -5.53
CA SER A 233 0.85 8.83 -5.03
C SER A 233 0.25 10.14 -4.51
N LYS A 234 -0.84 10.63 -5.11
CA LYS A 234 -1.62 11.76 -4.58
C LYS A 234 -2.36 11.42 -3.28
N ALA A 235 -2.89 10.19 -3.15
CA ALA A 235 -3.56 9.76 -1.94
C ALA A 235 -2.56 9.63 -0.77
N VAL A 236 -1.39 9.03 -1.02
CA VAL A 236 -0.29 8.95 -0.06
C VAL A 236 0.16 10.34 0.36
N ALA A 237 0.44 11.25 -0.57
CA ALA A 237 0.90 12.60 -0.24
C ALA A 237 -0.10 13.39 0.66
N ARG A 238 -1.41 13.27 0.43
CA ARG A 238 -2.43 13.86 1.32
C ARG A 238 -2.46 13.20 2.70
N LEU A 239 -2.43 11.87 2.75
CA LEU A 239 -2.37 11.14 4.02
C LEU A 239 -1.10 11.45 4.81
N GLU A 240 0.01 11.75 4.13
CA GLU A 240 1.25 12.19 4.77
C GLU A 240 1.14 13.62 5.32
N GLU A 241 0.51 14.54 4.58
CA GLU A 241 0.21 15.91 5.01
C GLU A 241 -0.75 15.93 6.22
N GLU A 242 -1.88 15.22 6.14
CA GLU A 242 -2.86 15.04 7.23
C GLU A 242 -2.22 14.44 8.49
N LYS A 243 -1.39 13.40 8.33
CA LYS A 243 -0.62 12.75 9.40
C LYS A 243 0.38 13.70 10.07
N ASP A 244 1.03 14.59 9.31
CA ASP A 244 1.97 15.57 9.86
C ASP A 244 1.28 16.86 10.37
N GLU A 245 0.03 17.12 10.00
CA GLU A 245 -0.85 18.10 10.67
C GLU A 245 -1.31 17.60 12.03
N LEU A 246 -1.93 16.41 12.09
CA LEU A 246 -2.40 15.80 13.34
C LEU A 246 -1.28 15.63 14.39
N ARG A 247 -0.02 15.45 13.94
CA ARG A 247 1.15 15.45 14.83
C ARG A 247 1.43 16.82 15.45
N ARG A 248 1.32 17.90 14.67
CA ARG A 248 1.53 19.29 15.13
C ARG A 248 0.39 19.75 16.05
N GLU A 249 -0.85 19.38 15.72
CA GLU A 249 -2.00 19.57 16.61
C GLU A 249 -1.83 18.80 17.93
N ALA A 250 -1.38 17.53 17.88
CA ALA A 250 -1.12 16.74 19.08
C ALA A 250 -0.06 17.37 19.99
N THR A 251 1.09 17.79 19.45
CA THR A 251 2.13 18.47 20.25
C THR A 251 1.63 19.78 20.85
N LEU A 252 0.84 20.57 20.11
CA LEU A 252 0.25 21.82 20.61
C LEU A 252 -0.75 21.56 21.75
N LEU A 253 -1.52 20.47 21.69
CA LEU A 253 -2.42 20.07 22.76
C LEU A 253 -1.66 19.52 23.98
N GLU A 254 -0.55 18.81 23.79
CA GLU A 254 0.32 18.36 24.88
C GLU A 254 1.00 19.54 25.61
N GLU A 255 1.43 20.57 24.88
CA GLU A 255 1.93 21.84 25.42
C GLU A 255 0.85 22.57 26.23
N GLN A 256 -0.35 22.77 25.68
CA GLN A 256 -1.47 23.41 26.37
C GLN A 256 -1.90 22.65 27.62
N LEU A 257 -1.98 21.31 27.56
CA LEU A 257 -2.29 20.46 28.71
C LEU A 257 -1.18 20.48 29.77
N SER A 258 0.05 20.82 29.42
CA SER A 258 1.15 20.98 30.37
C SER A 258 1.06 22.35 31.06
N ALA A 259 0.90 23.43 30.30
CA ALA A 259 0.70 24.78 30.83
C ALA A 259 -0.52 24.88 31.77
N LEU A 260 -1.64 24.22 31.44
CA LEU A 260 -2.82 24.18 32.31
C LEU A 260 -2.61 23.39 33.61
N LYS A 261 -1.74 22.38 33.62
CA LYS A 261 -1.35 21.67 34.86
C LYS A 261 -0.45 22.53 35.73
N GLU A 262 0.49 23.26 35.12
CA GLU A 262 1.36 24.20 35.82
C GLU A 262 0.55 25.36 36.42
N GLU A 263 -0.41 25.94 35.68
CA GLU A 263 -1.32 26.94 36.23
C GLU A 263 -2.18 26.37 37.36
N LEU A 264 -2.75 25.16 37.20
CA LEU A 264 -3.56 24.52 38.25
C LEU A 264 -2.75 24.34 39.54
N ALA A 265 -1.54 23.78 39.46
CA ALA A 265 -0.66 23.62 40.61
C ALA A 265 -0.30 24.98 41.25
N ALA A 266 -0.08 26.02 40.46
CA ALA A 266 0.14 27.37 40.98
C ALA A 266 -1.11 27.96 41.68
N LYS A 267 -2.34 27.66 41.20
CA LYS A 267 -3.57 28.03 41.93
C LYS A 267 -3.70 27.24 43.23
N GLU A 268 -3.39 25.94 43.23
CA GLU A 268 -3.47 25.09 44.43
C GLU A 268 -2.53 25.59 45.54
N VAL A 269 -1.30 25.98 45.20
CA VAL A 269 -0.36 26.63 46.14
C VAL A 269 -0.92 27.96 46.65
N ALA A 270 -1.40 28.84 45.75
CA ALA A 270 -1.95 30.14 46.16
C ALA A 270 -3.20 30.02 47.05
N VAL A 271 -4.03 28.98 46.86
CA VAL A 271 -5.15 28.67 47.75
C VAL A 271 -4.65 28.23 49.13
N GLN A 272 -3.64 27.35 49.20
CA GLN A 272 -3.05 26.92 50.48
C GLN A 272 -2.41 28.10 51.25
N GLU A 273 -1.73 29.02 50.56
CA GLU A 273 -1.18 30.25 51.16
C GLU A 273 -2.29 31.17 51.71
N LEU A 274 -3.41 31.32 50.99
CA LEU A 274 -4.57 32.08 51.45
C LEU A 274 -5.31 31.41 52.62
N GLU A 275 -5.41 30.08 52.63
CA GLU A 275 -5.99 29.32 53.75
C GLU A 275 -5.12 29.45 55.01
N PHE A 276 -3.79 29.33 54.88
CA PHE A 276 -2.84 29.56 55.97
C PHE A 276 -2.93 31.00 56.51
N SER A 277 -2.95 31.98 55.61
CA SER A 277 -3.08 33.41 55.97
C SER A 277 -4.40 33.69 56.69
N LYS A 278 -5.51 33.07 56.25
CA LYS A 278 -6.81 33.13 56.91
C LYS A 278 -6.77 32.52 58.30
N THR A 279 -6.09 31.38 58.51
CA THR A 279 -5.95 30.80 59.86
C THR A 279 -5.13 31.69 60.79
N ALA A 280 -4.01 32.25 60.33
CA ALA A 280 -3.18 33.16 61.12
C ALA A 280 -3.96 34.43 61.54
N LEU A 281 -4.73 35.03 60.62
CA LEU A 281 -5.58 36.19 60.92
C LEU A 281 -6.72 35.87 61.91
N LEU A 282 -7.27 34.65 61.91
CA LEU A 282 -8.26 34.24 62.90
C LEU A 282 -7.64 34.07 64.30
N GLU A 283 -6.40 33.59 64.38
CA GLU A 283 -5.64 33.52 65.64
C GLU A 283 -5.24 34.92 66.15
N GLU A 284 -4.87 35.84 65.25
CA GLU A 284 -4.62 37.25 65.59
C GLU A 284 -5.90 37.95 66.09
N VAL A 285 -7.04 37.76 65.42
CA VAL A 285 -8.34 38.30 65.89
C VAL A 285 -8.74 37.73 67.25
N SER A 286 -8.49 36.43 67.49
CA SER A 286 -8.75 35.80 68.78
C SER A 286 -7.88 36.38 69.90
N THR A 287 -6.57 36.49 69.67
CA THR A 287 -5.61 37.01 70.67
C THR A 287 -5.77 38.51 70.93
N THR A 288 -6.05 39.31 69.90
CA THR A 288 -6.36 40.75 70.05
C THR A 288 -7.71 40.99 70.73
N MET A 289 -8.70 40.10 70.57
CA MET A 289 -9.94 40.15 71.34
C MET A 289 -9.69 39.88 72.83
N VAL A 290 -8.88 38.88 73.18
CA VAL A 290 -8.46 38.62 74.57
C VAL A 290 -7.71 39.82 75.16
N ALA A 291 -6.79 40.42 74.41
CA ALA A 291 -6.09 41.63 74.83
C ALA A 291 -7.05 42.81 75.06
N ARG A 292 -8.06 42.99 74.21
CA ARG A 292 -9.12 44.02 74.41
C ARG A 292 -9.94 43.75 75.67
N SER A 293 -10.32 42.51 75.97
CA SER A 293 -11.00 42.18 77.23
C SER A 293 -10.16 42.55 78.45
N GLN A 294 -8.84 42.27 78.42
CA GLN A 294 -7.91 42.67 79.48
C GLN A 294 -7.77 44.20 79.62
N VAL A 295 -7.80 44.95 78.51
CA VAL A 295 -7.81 46.42 78.54
C VAL A 295 -9.11 46.95 79.15
N LEU A 296 -10.28 46.44 78.76
CA LEU A 296 -11.56 46.84 79.33
C LEU A 296 -11.65 46.56 80.85
N GLU A 297 -11.15 45.40 81.28
CA GLU A 297 -10.99 45.06 82.70
C GLU A 297 -10.08 46.05 83.45
N LEU A 298 -9.01 46.55 82.81
CA LEU A 298 -8.10 47.54 83.40
C LEU A 298 -8.72 48.94 83.41
N GLU A 299 -9.47 49.31 82.38
CA GLU A 299 -10.22 50.57 82.31
C GLU A 299 -11.31 50.62 83.39
N GLU A 300 -12.05 49.53 83.63
CA GLU A 300 -13.01 49.43 84.74
C GLU A 300 -12.31 49.60 86.10
N LYS A 301 -11.18 48.90 86.32
CA LYS A 301 -10.39 49.04 87.55
C LYS A 301 -9.87 50.48 87.74
N VAL A 302 -9.46 51.16 86.67
CA VAL A 302 -9.06 52.57 86.70
C VAL A 302 -10.25 53.48 87.01
N GLN A 303 -11.44 53.25 86.46
CA GLN A 303 -12.64 54.03 86.80
C GLN A 303 -13.03 53.87 88.27
N VAL A 304 -13.00 52.64 88.81
CA VAL A 304 -13.29 52.38 90.24
C VAL A 304 -12.28 53.08 91.15
N LEU A 305 -10.97 52.98 90.85
CA LEU A 305 -9.91 53.67 91.60
C LEU A 305 -10.02 55.20 91.49
N THR A 306 -10.49 55.72 90.35
CA THR A 306 -10.74 57.15 90.15
C THR A 306 -11.91 57.63 90.99
N GLY A 307 -13.03 56.91 91.00
CA GLY A 307 -14.17 57.23 91.88
C GLY A 307 -13.83 57.14 93.37
N GLN A 308 -12.96 56.20 93.76
CA GLN A 308 -12.43 56.12 95.13
C GLN A 308 -11.54 57.33 95.48
N ARG A 309 -10.65 57.76 94.58
CA ARG A 309 -9.89 59.00 94.74
C ARG A 309 -10.81 60.20 94.93
N ASP A 310 -11.84 60.32 94.08
CA ASP A 310 -12.73 61.49 94.08
C ASP A 310 -13.61 61.54 95.33
N SER A 311 -14.05 60.39 95.85
CA SER A 311 -14.70 60.30 97.18
C SER A 311 -13.77 60.76 98.29
N LEU A 312 -12.52 60.26 98.31
CA LEU A 312 -11.53 60.65 99.32
C LEU A 312 -11.13 62.13 99.22
N GLU A 313 -11.05 62.70 98.02
CA GLU A 313 -10.81 64.13 97.81
C GLU A 313 -11.99 64.97 98.27
N GLN A 314 -13.23 64.52 98.04
CA GLN A 314 -14.44 65.18 98.54
C GLN A 314 -14.57 65.06 100.08
N GLU A 315 -14.21 63.92 100.68
CA GLU A 315 -14.15 63.72 102.13
C GLU A 315 -13.07 64.59 102.79
N LEU A 316 -11.88 64.70 102.17
CA LEU A 316 -10.83 65.62 102.62
C LEU A 316 -11.25 67.09 102.47
N GLY A 317 -11.94 67.43 101.37
CA GLY A 317 -12.52 68.75 101.15
C GLY A 317 -13.58 69.11 102.20
N ALA A 318 -14.50 68.20 102.50
CA ALA A 318 -15.50 68.36 103.55
C ALA A 318 -14.86 68.48 104.94
N SER A 319 -13.89 67.63 105.26
CA SER A 319 -13.13 67.67 106.51
C SER A 319 -12.37 69.00 106.67
N ARG A 320 -11.80 69.52 105.58
CA ARG A 320 -11.14 70.83 105.55
C ARG A 320 -12.12 71.98 105.79
N VAL A 321 -13.29 71.96 105.13
CA VAL A 321 -14.35 72.98 105.35
C VAL A 321 -14.89 72.91 106.78
N GLN A 322 -15.06 71.71 107.34
CA GLN A 322 -15.44 71.53 108.74
C GLN A 322 -14.38 72.11 109.68
N LEU A 323 -13.09 71.81 109.47
CA LEU A 323 -11.97 72.41 110.22
C LEU A 323 -11.96 73.94 110.12
N GLU A 324 -12.18 74.50 108.92
CA GLU A 324 -12.23 75.94 108.68
C GLU A 324 -13.45 76.58 109.39
N GLN A 325 -14.58 75.89 109.45
CA GLN A 325 -15.77 76.31 110.19
C GLN A 325 -15.59 76.19 111.71
N GLU A 326 -14.94 75.14 112.22
CA GLU A 326 -14.58 74.96 113.63
C GLU A 326 -13.57 76.02 114.08
N LEU A 327 -12.57 76.35 113.26
CA LEU A 327 -11.66 77.47 113.47
C LEU A 327 -12.42 78.81 113.47
N SER A 328 -13.42 78.99 112.60
CA SER A 328 -14.26 80.20 112.62
C SER A 328 -15.10 80.31 113.89
N ALA A 329 -15.67 79.20 114.38
CA ALA A 329 -16.46 79.14 115.60
C ALA A 329 -15.59 79.35 116.85
N SER A 330 -14.40 78.73 116.90
CA SER A 330 -13.39 78.95 117.92
C SER A 330 -12.93 80.42 117.97
N ARG A 331 -12.70 81.04 116.80
CA ARG A 331 -12.36 82.47 116.69
C ARG A 331 -13.48 83.39 117.19
N VAL A 332 -14.74 83.07 116.89
CA VAL A 332 -15.91 83.81 117.41
C VAL A 332 -16.05 83.61 118.92
N GLN A 333 -15.81 82.41 119.44
CA GLN A 333 -15.80 82.14 120.88
C GLN A 333 -14.67 82.92 121.59
N LEU A 334 -13.48 82.99 120.98
CA LEU A 334 -12.33 83.73 121.50
C LEU A 334 -12.55 85.26 121.45
N GLU A 335 -13.25 85.78 120.43
CA GLU A 335 -13.73 87.18 120.45
C GLU A 335 -14.79 87.42 121.53
N LYS A 336 -15.70 86.48 121.81
CA LYS A 336 -16.63 86.60 122.96
C LYS A 336 -15.90 86.59 124.30
N GLU A 337 -14.92 85.69 124.48
CA GLU A 337 -14.08 85.61 125.68
C GLU A 337 -13.28 86.92 125.86
N LYS A 338 -12.67 87.44 124.78
CA LYS A 338 -11.98 88.73 124.74
C LYS A 338 -12.91 89.89 125.13
N VAL A 339 -14.14 89.95 124.59
CA VAL A 339 -15.12 90.97 124.96
C VAL A 339 -15.59 90.81 126.41
N HIS A 340 -15.69 89.57 126.93
CA HIS A 340 -16.00 89.32 128.34
C HIS A 340 -14.85 89.77 129.26
N VAL A 341 -13.60 89.48 128.89
CA VAL A 341 -12.40 89.96 129.60
C VAL A 341 -12.27 91.49 129.53
N GLU A 342 -12.53 92.13 128.39
CA GLU A 342 -12.63 93.59 128.30
C GLU A 342 -13.78 94.15 129.15
N SER A 343 -14.88 93.42 129.30
CA SER A 343 -16.00 93.82 130.17
C SER A 343 -15.67 93.71 131.65
N LEU A 344 -14.88 92.70 132.05
CA LEU A 344 -14.36 92.54 133.41
C LEU A 344 -13.30 93.60 133.74
N LEU A 345 -12.37 93.85 132.82
CA LEU A 345 -11.37 94.93 132.95
C LEU A 345 -12.04 96.30 133.08
N ARG A 346 -13.12 96.57 132.32
CA ARG A 346 -13.97 97.77 132.47
C ARG A 346 -14.84 97.78 133.74
N HIS A 347 -14.73 96.80 134.64
CA HIS A 347 -15.34 96.79 135.97
C HIS A 347 -14.32 96.92 137.12
N GLU A 348 -13.01 96.78 136.88
CA GLU A 348 -11.99 96.83 137.95
C GLU A 348 -11.46 98.24 138.26
N GLU A 349 -11.79 99.26 137.47
CA GLU A 349 -11.06 100.54 137.48
C GLU A 349 -11.54 101.58 138.54
N VAL A 350 -12.52 101.26 139.40
CA VAL A 350 -12.93 102.12 140.53
C VAL A 350 -13.06 101.35 141.86
N ARG A 351 -12.23 101.75 142.84
CA ARG A 351 -12.00 101.17 144.19
C ARG A 351 -13.05 101.57 145.26
N PRO A 352 -13.06 101.05 146.52
CA PRO A 352 -11.95 100.40 147.27
C PRO A 352 -12.25 99.08 148.05
N ALA A 353 -11.20 98.52 148.68
CA ALA A 353 -11.21 97.32 149.56
C ALA A 353 -11.13 97.72 151.06
N PRO A 354 -11.30 96.82 152.08
CA PRO A 354 -10.38 95.66 152.33
C PRO A 354 -11.00 94.36 152.94
N GLU A 355 -10.15 93.33 153.09
CA GLU A 355 -10.31 92.07 153.90
C GLU A 355 -11.43 91.06 153.52
N PRO A 356 -11.35 89.75 153.90
CA PRO A 356 -10.19 88.91 154.26
C PRO A 356 -10.09 87.58 153.44
N GLY A 357 -8.97 86.83 153.51
CA GLY A 357 -8.96 85.42 153.09
C GLY A 357 -7.60 84.72 152.81
N ARG A 358 -7.39 83.53 153.41
CA ARG A 358 -6.35 82.52 153.09
C ARG A 358 -7.06 81.18 152.84
N ALA A 359 -6.60 80.22 152.02
CA ALA A 359 -5.44 80.13 151.11
C ALA A 359 -5.81 79.30 149.85
N VAL A 360 -4.88 79.13 148.91
CA VAL A 360 -5.15 78.74 147.51
C VAL A 360 -4.77 77.29 147.18
N GLY A 361 -5.55 76.63 146.29
CA GLY A 361 -4.99 75.75 145.26
C GLY A 361 -5.59 74.34 145.13
N VAL A 362 -6.42 74.12 144.11
CA VAL A 362 -6.73 72.78 143.56
C VAL A 362 -6.79 72.86 142.03
N LEU A 363 -6.01 72.04 141.34
CA LEU A 363 -6.06 71.87 139.87
C LEU A 363 -5.53 70.46 139.54
N PRO A 364 -6.36 69.55 138.99
CA PRO A 364 -5.95 68.15 138.78
C PRO A 364 -4.99 68.01 137.60
N THR A 365 -4.05 67.06 137.69
CA THR A 365 -3.08 66.78 136.63
C THR A 365 -3.10 65.33 136.17
N ARG A 366 -3.25 65.17 134.84
CA ARG A 366 -2.45 64.30 133.96
C ARG A 366 -2.56 62.77 134.06
N GLU A 367 -3.10 62.24 132.96
CA GLU A 367 -2.90 60.96 132.27
C GLU A 367 -1.76 59.99 132.68
N GLY A 368 -2.05 58.68 132.50
CA GLY A 368 -1.07 57.61 132.26
C GLY A 368 -0.91 56.61 133.43
N PRO A 369 -0.39 55.38 133.21
CA PRO A 369 0.32 54.92 131.99
C PRO A 369 -0.05 53.52 131.42
N SER A 370 0.07 53.39 130.09
CA SER A 370 0.72 52.29 129.31
C SER A 370 0.43 50.77 129.51
N ARG A 371 0.70 50.01 128.42
CA ARG A 371 0.87 48.52 128.30
C ARG A 371 -0.44 47.71 128.14
N LEU A 372 -0.50 46.56 127.43
CA LEU A 372 0.49 45.83 126.60
C LEU A 372 -0.21 44.98 125.50
N CYS A 373 0.59 44.36 124.61
CA CYS A 373 0.22 43.58 123.41
C CYS A 373 -0.93 42.55 123.54
N HIS A 374 -1.66 42.32 122.43
CA HIS A 374 -1.81 40.97 121.83
C HIS A 374 -2.16 40.98 120.32
N GLN A 375 -1.38 40.22 119.55
CA GLN A 375 -1.80 39.47 118.35
C GLN A 375 -1.92 37.98 118.77
N PRO A 376 -2.26 36.95 117.94
CA PRO A 376 -2.47 36.95 116.48
C PRO A 376 -3.73 36.21 115.96
N GLY A 377 -4.04 36.42 114.68
CA GLY A 377 -4.22 35.34 113.68
C GLY A 377 -5.42 34.37 113.71
N LEU A 378 -5.98 34.10 112.52
CA LEU A 378 -6.72 32.87 112.19
C LEU A 378 -6.20 32.26 110.87
N ARG A 379 -6.35 30.94 110.71
CA ARG A 379 -5.85 30.15 109.56
C ARG A 379 -6.90 29.13 109.09
N ARG A 380 -6.89 28.85 107.78
CA ARG A 380 -7.48 27.67 107.08
C ARG A 380 -9.03 27.60 107.10
N ALA A 381 -9.77 27.25 106.04
CA ALA A 381 -9.60 26.40 104.83
C ALA A 381 -10.25 25.01 104.93
N ARG A 382 -10.54 24.42 103.74
CA ARG A 382 -11.53 23.35 103.44
C ARG A 382 -12.98 23.86 103.49
N PHE A 383 -13.94 23.29 102.75
CA PHE A 383 -13.89 22.21 101.74
C PHE A 383 -14.30 22.78 100.34
N LEU A 384 -14.63 22.09 99.24
CA LEU A 384 -15.15 20.74 98.92
C LEU A 384 -14.45 20.10 97.68
N LEU A 385 -15.07 19.07 97.12
CA LEU A 385 -14.80 18.22 95.94
C LEU A 385 -16.20 17.79 95.38
N PRO A 386 -16.38 17.01 94.29
CA PRO A 386 -15.56 16.62 93.11
C PRO A 386 -16.33 17.01 91.78
N PRO A 387 -16.37 16.31 90.60
CA PRO A 387 -15.66 15.12 90.11
C PRO A 387 -15.17 15.09 88.62
N PHE A 388 -14.49 13.97 88.30
CA PHE A 388 -14.21 13.32 87.00
C PHE A 388 -15.49 12.83 86.24
N PRO A 389 -15.43 12.15 85.05
CA PRO A 389 -14.57 12.32 83.86
C PRO A 389 -15.41 12.34 82.53
N TRP A 390 -15.44 11.21 81.78
CA TRP A 390 -16.03 10.94 80.44
C TRP A 390 -15.26 11.58 79.26
N ASP A 391 -14.72 10.89 78.24
CA ASP A 391 -14.91 9.57 77.59
C ASP A 391 -16.09 9.46 76.58
N ARG A 392 -15.74 9.52 75.28
CA ARG A 392 -16.35 8.91 74.08
C ARG A 392 -15.33 9.03 72.92
N LYS A 393 -15.10 8.11 71.98
CA LYS A 393 -15.87 6.98 71.38
C LYS A 393 -17.03 7.37 70.44
N THR A 394 -16.66 7.56 69.17
CA THR A 394 -17.37 7.17 67.93
C THR A 394 -16.30 6.99 66.83
N SER A 395 -16.53 6.34 65.68
CA SER A 395 -17.20 5.07 65.37
C SER A 395 -16.77 4.66 63.95
N CYS A 396 -16.59 3.37 63.67
CA CYS A 396 -16.48 2.84 62.29
C CYS A 396 -17.92 2.52 61.77
N PRO A 397 -18.14 1.82 60.62
CA PRO A 397 -17.28 1.43 59.48
C PRO A 397 -17.95 1.73 58.10
N HIS A 398 -17.68 0.91 57.06
CA HIS A 398 -18.33 0.85 55.73
C HIS A 398 -18.00 2.04 54.77
N ARG A 399 -17.97 1.91 53.42
CA ARG A 399 -18.20 0.83 52.41
C ARG A 399 -17.48 1.27 51.10
N ARG A 400 -17.34 0.55 49.97
CA ARG A 400 -17.88 -0.72 49.43
C ARG A 400 -16.95 -1.22 48.30
N ASP A 401 -16.89 -2.52 48.04
CA ASP A 401 -16.32 -3.06 46.79
C ASP A 401 -17.19 -2.75 45.56
N CYS A 402 -16.55 -2.62 44.39
CA CYS A 402 -17.18 -2.84 43.07
C CYS A 402 -16.12 -2.93 41.93
N ARG A 403 -15.92 -4.13 41.37
CA ARG A 403 -15.44 -4.34 39.99
C ARG A 403 -16.34 -5.38 39.32
N PRO A 404 -17.05 -5.06 38.23
CA PRO A 404 -17.69 -6.05 37.38
C PRO A 404 -16.65 -6.84 36.57
N GLY A 405 -16.93 -8.11 36.29
CA GLY A 405 -16.12 -8.94 35.39
C GLY A 405 -16.86 -9.26 34.08
N ASP A 406 -16.11 -9.20 32.99
CA ASP A 406 -16.26 -9.81 31.66
C ASP A 406 -17.62 -10.39 31.23
N THR A 407 -18.17 -9.84 30.14
CA THR A 407 -19.34 -10.35 29.45
C THR A 407 -19.01 -11.52 28.52
N GLN A 408 -19.47 -12.70 28.91
CA GLN A 408 -19.95 -13.81 28.07
C GLN A 408 -19.94 -13.59 26.54
N GLY A 409 -19.08 -14.35 25.83
CA GLY A 409 -19.17 -14.52 24.38
C GLY A 409 -20.24 -15.54 23.95
N ARG A 410 -20.67 -15.48 22.69
CA ARG A 410 -21.62 -16.38 22.04
C ARG A 410 -21.35 -16.44 20.53
#